data_AF-A0A9Q1K7V3-F1
#
_entry.id   AF-A0A9Q1K7V3-F1
#
_cell.length_a   1.000
_cell.length_b   1.000
_cell.length_c   1.000
_cell.angle_alpha   90.00
_cell.angle_beta   90.00
_cell.angle_gamma   90.00
#
_symmetry.space_group_name_H-M   'P 1'
#
loop_
_entity.id
_entity.type
_entity.pdbx_description
1 polymer ?
#
loop_
_entity_poly.entity_id
_entity_poly.type
_entity_poly.pdbx_seq_one_letter_code
_entity_poly.pdbx_strand_id
1 'polypeptide(L)'
;MHIPLIYRAVLAWLSIIAYRNKDKKVGETLVSVSDVVEEHWATYGRNFFSRYDYELIDPRYGSLTPVLSSQECESKGANKMMEYLRDLASKSKRGGSYGGYVLQFADDFSYTDPVDGSVVTKQGVRFVFSDGSRIIFRLSGTGSAGATVRIYIERFEPDVSKHELEARVALKPLIGEPPPLVCWLLMLDDLTAA
;
A
#
# COMPACT_ATOMS: atom_id res chain seq x y z
N MET A 1 -3.46 34.20 -1.43
CA MET A 1 -2.14 33.57 -1.72
C MET A 1 -2.23 32.09 -1.42
N HIS A 2 -2.35 31.24 -2.44
CA HIS A 2 -2.47 29.79 -2.26
C HIS A 2 -1.07 29.19 -2.12
N ILE A 3 -0.67 28.82 -0.89
CA ILE A 3 0.57 28.09 -0.65
C ILE A 3 0.32 26.62 -1.03
N PRO A 4 1.05 26.07 -2.02
CA PRO A 4 0.93 24.66 -2.42
C PRO A 4 1.16 23.70 -1.25
N LEU A 5 0.47 22.55 -1.29
CA LEU A 5 0.45 21.58 -0.19
C LEU A 5 1.86 21.15 0.28
N ILE A 6 2.81 21.04 -0.65
CA ILE A 6 4.19 20.64 -0.36
C ILE A 6 4.88 21.62 0.59
N TYR A 7 4.70 22.93 0.40
CA TYR A 7 5.29 23.93 1.28
C TYR A 7 4.68 23.92 2.67
N ARG A 8 3.39 23.59 2.79
CA ARG A 8 2.72 23.46 4.09
C ARG A 8 3.32 22.31 4.91
N ALA A 9 3.57 21.15 4.27
CA ALA A 9 4.19 20.01 4.94
C ALA A 9 5.63 20.33 5.39
N VAL A 10 6.42 21.00 4.55
CA VAL A 10 7.77 21.45 4.90
C VAL A 10 7.73 22.43 6.08
N LEU A 11 6.86 23.44 6.04
CA LEU A 11 6.72 24.41 7.13
C LEU A 11 6.23 23.76 8.44
N ALA A 12 5.35 22.75 8.36
CA ALA A 12 4.92 21.99 9.53
C ALA A 12 6.11 21.23 10.16
N TRP A 13 6.91 20.53 9.36
CA TRP A 13 8.12 19.86 9.85
C TRP A 13 9.14 20.84 10.43
N LEU A 14 9.38 21.97 9.76
CA LEU A 14 10.25 23.02 10.30
C LEU A 14 9.74 23.55 11.63
N SER A 15 8.43 23.70 11.80
CA SER A 15 7.83 24.13 13.07
C SER A 15 8.03 23.09 14.19
N ILE A 16 7.87 21.80 13.88
CA ILE A 16 8.12 20.71 14.83
C ILE A 16 9.60 20.70 15.26
N ILE A 17 10.52 20.74 14.30
CA ILE A 17 11.96 20.72 14.58
C ILE A 17 12.39 21.98 15.36
N ALA A 18 11.87 23.15 15.00
CA ALA A 18 12.13 24.39 15.73
C ALA A 18 11.63 24.30 17.19
N TYR A 19 10.43 23.77 17.40
CA TYR A 19 9.89 23.58 18.75
C TYR A 19 10.70 22.57 19.58
N ARG A 20 11.10 21.44 18.99
CA ARG A 20 11.92 20.40 19.64
C ARG A 20 13.30 20.90 20.03
N ASN A 21 13.80 21.95 19.38
CA ASN A 21 15.12 22.54 19.61
C ASN A 21 15.07 23.93 20.28
N LYS A 22 13.90 24.42 20.70
CA LYS A 22 13.72 25.81 21.19
C LYS A 22 14.60 26.18 22.40
N ASP A 23 14.99 25.20 23.20
CA ASP A 23 15.78 25.37 24.42
C ASP A 23 17.27 25.02 24.21
N LYS A 24 17.66 24.60 22.99
CA LYS A 24 19.03 24.23 22.65
C LYS A 24 19.90 25.47 22.44
N LYS A 25 21.11 25.44 22.99
CA LYS A 25 22.09 26.53 22.84
C LYS A 25 22.97 26.32 21.63
N VAL A 26 23.61 27.40 21.17
CA VAL A 26 24.60 27.34 20.09
C VAL A 26 25.73 26.38 20.47
N GLY A 27 25.99 25.39 19.61
CA GLY A 27 26.99 24.35 19.82
C GLY A 27 26.46 23.06 20.46
N GLU A 28 25.21 23.02 20.93
CA GLU A 28 24.58 21.77 21.38
C GLU A 28 24.07 20.94 20.19
N THR A 29 24.07 19.61 20.35
CA THR A 29 23.47 18.70 19.37
C THR A 29 21.96 18.93 19.30
N LEU A 30 21.49 19.27 18.09
CA LEU A 30 20.08 19.44 17.79
C LEU A 30 19.37 18.08 17.65
N VAL A 31 18.10 18.04 18.03
CA VAL A 31 17.17 16.96 17.69
C VAL A 31 16.92 17.00 16.19
N SER A 32 17.24 15.91 15.51
CA SER A 32 17.06 15.70 14.08
C SER A 32 15.66 15.18 13.74
N VAL A 33 15.37 15.07 12.45
CA VAL A 33 14.15 14.40 11.97
C VAL A 33 14.14 12.93 12.35
N SER A 34 15.30 12.24 12.33
CA SER A 34 15.39 10.82 12.71
C SER A 34 15.01 10.64 14.16
N ASP A 35 15.57 11.47 15.06
CA ASP A 35 15.28 11.41 16.49
C ASP A 35 13.78 11.58 16.76
N VAL A 36 13.12 12.55 16.10
CA VAL A 36 11.67 12.76 16.24
C VAL A 36 10.87 11.55 15.77
N VAL A 37 11.27 10.94 14.65
CA VAL A 37 10.57 9.78 14.07
C VAL A 37 10.77 8.54 14.93
N GLU A 38 11.98 8.29 15.41
CA GLU A 38 12.32 7.17 16.28
C GLU A 38 11.63 7.26 17.65
N GLU A 39 11.61 8.46 18.27
CA GLU A 39 10.83 8.69 19.49
C GLU A 39 9.32 8.50 19.26
N HIS A 40 8.80 8.92 18.10
CA HIS A 40 7.40 8.70 17.74
C HIS A 40 7.10 7.21 17.60
N TRP A 41 7.98 6.44 16.94
CA TRP A 41 7.84 4.98 16.86
C TRP A 41 7.95 4.33 18.23
N ALA A 42 8.88 4.75 19.08
CA ALA A 42 9.01 4.23 20.43
C ALA A 42 7.74 4.46 21.27
N THR A 43 7.02 5.56 21.02
CA THR A 43 5.79 5.90 21.75
C THR A 43 4.56 5.18 21.21
N TYR A 44 4.42 5.06 19.88
CA TYR A 44 3.17 4.63 19.23
C TYR A 44 3.29 3.30 18.46
N GLY A 45 4.47 2.71 18.37
CA GLY A 45 4.81 1.61 17.47
C GLY A 45 5.17 2.10 16.06
N ARG A 46 5.87 1.24 15.31
CA ARG A 46 6.25 1.50 13.92
C ARG A 46 5.31 0.77 12.97
N ASN A 47 4.79 1.48 11.97
CA ASN A 47 4.11 0.87 10.83
C ASN A 47 5.10 0.77 9.66
N PHE A 48 5.59 -0.43 9.39
CA PHE A 48 6.35 -0.71 8.19
C PHE A 48 5.43 -0.64 7.00
N PHE A 49 5.81 0.09 5.95
CA PHE A 49 4.94 0.31 4.80
C PHE A 49 5.72 0.20 3.49
N SER A 50 5.11 -0.43 2.50
CA SER A 50 5.58 -0.43 1.11
C SER A 50 4.39 -0.37 0.15
N ARG A 51 4.63 0.21 -1.03
CA ARG A 51 3.68 0.22 -2.15
C ARG A 51 4.33 -0.37 -3.38
N TYR A 52 3.66 -1.32 -4.00
CA TYR A 52 4.02 -1.85 -5.32
C TYR A 52 3.02 -1.33 -6.34
N ASP A 53 3.53 -0.73 -7.41
CA ASP A 53 2.74 -0.27 -8.55
C ASP A 53 3.03 -1.18 -9.74
N TYR A 54 2.01 -1.88 -10.23
CA TYR A 54 2.07 -2.70 -11.44
C TYR A 54 1.35 -1.93 -12.54
N GLU A 55 2.15 -1.32 -13.41
CA GLU A 55 1.67 -0.60 -14.58
C GLU A 55 1.44 -1.58 -15.73
N LEU A 56 0.19 -1.74 -16.12
CA LEU A 56 -0.19 -2.51 -17.31
C LEU A 56 -0.28 -1.50 -18.45
N ILE A 57 0.88 -1.25 -19.06
CA ILE A 57 1.08 -0.28 -20.14
C ILE A 57 0.72 -0.94 -21.47
N ASP A 58 -0.14 -0.27 -22.25
CA ASP A 58 -0.41 -0.62 -23.65
C ASP A 58 0.91 -0.77 -24.44
N PRO A 59 1.21 -1.94 -25.03
CA PRO A 59 2.44 -2.20 -25.75
C PRO A 59 2.71 -1.21 -26.89
N ARG A 60 1.67 -0.52 -27.38
CA ARG A 60 1.75 0.50 -28.44
C ARG A 60 2.53 1.75 -28.02
N TYR A 61 2.80 1.96 -26.73
CA TYR A 61 3.49 3.17 -26.23
C TYR A 61 4.96 2.98 -25.82
N GLY A 62 5.57 1.80 -26.01
CA GLY A 62 6.98 1.62 -25.60
C GLY A 62 7.78 0.39 -26.06
N SER A 63 7.21 -0.56 -26.82
CA SER A 63 7.97 -1.72 -27.30
C SER A 63 7.99 -1.84 -28.83
N LEU A 64 9.18 -2.10 -29.39
CA LEU A 64 9.43 -2.39 -30.81
C LEU A 64 9.02 -3.81 -31.22
N THR A 65 8.25 -4.53 -30.41
CA THR A 65 7.76 -5.89 -30.74
C THR A 65 6.26 -5.87 -31.03
N PRO A 66 5.82 -6.35 -32.22
CA PRO A 66 4.41 -6.45 -32.55
C PRO A 66 3.81 -7.65 -31.82
N VAL A 67 3.20 -7.41 -30.67
CA VAL A 67 2.35 -8.41 -30.00
C VAL A 67 0.91 -7.95 -30.14
N LEU A 68 0.19 -8.71 -30.97
CA LEU A 68 -1.25 -8.91 -31.07
C LEU A 68 -2.14 -7.88 -30.33
N SER A 69 -2.79 -7.04 -31.14
CA SER A 69 -4.04 -6.32 -30.87
C SER A 69 -4.75 -6.67 -29.55
N SER A 70 -4.52 -5.94 -28.46
CA SER A 70 -5.42 -6.04 -27.29
C SER A 70 -5.25 -4.94 -26.22
N GLN A 71 -5.56 -3.68 -26.55
CA GLN A 71 -5.85 -2.63 -25.53
C GLN A 71 -6.85 -3.13 -24.47
N GLU A 72 -7.77 -3.96 -24.92
CA GLU A 72 -8.82 -4.51 -24.08
C GLU A 72 -8.32 -5.66 -23.18
N CYS A 73 -7.25 -6.38 -23.51
CA CYS A 73 -6.78 -7.52 -22.69
C CYS A 73 -6.22 -7.08 -21.34
N GLU A 74 -5.50 -5.97 -21.29
CA GLU A 74 -4.71 -5.60 -20.11
C GLU A 74 -5.58 -5.02 -18.99
N SER A 75 -6.54 -4.15 -19.36
CA SER A 75 -7.59 -3.71 -18.44
C SER A 75 -8.52 -4.86 -18.04
N LYS A 76 -8.78 -5.84 -18.93
CA LYS A 76 -9.54 -7.06 -18.60
C LYS A 76 -8.78 -7.91 -17.57
N GLY A 77 -7.45 -8.07 -17.71
CA GLY A 77 -6.62 -8.80 -16.75
C GLY A 77 -6.63 -8.18 -15.35
N ALA A 78 -6.43 -6.86 -15.26
CA ALA A 78 -6.50 -6.13 -14.00
C ALA A 78 -7.88 -6.24 -13.33
N ASN A 79 -8.95 -6.11 -14.11
CA ASN A 79 -10.33 -6.25 -13.62
C ASN A 79 -10.62 -7.67 -13.12
N LYS A 80 -10.23 -8.70 -13.88
CA LYS A 80 -10.36 -10.12 -13.46
C LYS A 80 -9.63 -10.39 -12.15
N MET A 81 -8.40 -9.89 -12.00
CA MET A 81 -7.66 -10.01 -10.75
C MET A 81 -8.40 -9.34 -9.58
N MET A 82 -8.95 -8.14 -9.79
CA MET A 82 -9.73 -7.46 -8.75
C MET A 82 -11.05 -8.18 -8.43
N GLU A 83 -11.73 -8.77 -9.42
CA GLU A 83 -12.92 -9.60 -9.22
C GLU A 83 -12.59 -10.86 -8.40
N TYR A 84 -11.49 -11.54 -8.73
CA TYR A 84 -10.99 -12.66 -7.94
C TYR A 84 -10.70 -12.24 -6.49
N LEU A 85 -10.03 -11.11 -6.28
CA LEU A 85 -9.72 -10.61 -4.93
C LEU A 85 -11.00 -10.28 -4.14
N ARG A 86 -12.03 -9.73 -4.80
CA ARG A 86 -13.34 -9.49 -4.17
C ARG A 86 -14.04 -10.78 -3.78
N ASP A 87 -14.02 -11.78 -4.66
CA ASP A 87 -14.56 -13.11 -4.37
C ASP A 87 -13.81 -13.76 -3.19
N LEU A 88 -12.48 -13.70 -3.20
CA LEU A 88 -11.63 -14.19 -2.12
C LEU A 88 -11.95 -13.48 -0.80
N ALA A 89 -12.05 -12.15 -0.80
CA ALA A 89 -12.42 -11.38 0.38
C ALA A 89 -13.81 -11.78 0.91
N SER A 90 -14.80 -11.96 0.02
CA SER A 90 -16.16 -12.37 0.39
C SER A 90 -16.23 -13.77 1.02
N LYS A 91 -15.32 -14.67 0.62
CA LYS A 91 -15.20 -16.04 1.15
C LYS A 91 -14.29 -16.13 2.38
N SER A 92 -13.51 -15.09 2.66
CA SER A 92 -12.54 -15.09 3.76
C SER A 92 -13.26 -14.99 5.09
N LYS A 93 -12.88 -15.87 6.03
CA LYS A 93 -13.50 -15.95 7.36
C LYS A 93 -12.60 -15.28 8.39
N ARG A 94 -13.19 -14.44 9.24
CA ARG A 94 -12.52 -13.94 10.44
C ARG A 94 -11.96 -15.11 11.25
N GLY A 95 -10.71 -14.97 11.71
CA GLY A 95 -9.96 -16.02 12.40
C GLY A 95 -9.17 -16.95 11.48
N GLY A 96 -9.27 -16.81 10.15
CA GLY A 96 -8.41 -17.54 9.21
C GLY A 96 -6.93 -17.23 9.43
N SER A 97 -6.08 -18.26 9.40
CA SER A 97 -4.62 -18.13 9.58
C SER A 97 -3.92 -18.06 8.23
N TYR A 98 -3.07 -17.05 8.06
CA TYR A 98 -2.24 -16.82 6.88
C TYR A 98 -0.79 -16.73 7.35
N GLY A 99 -0.11 -17.87 7.44
CA GLY A 99 1.16 -17.97 8.15
C GLY A 99 0.97 -17.58 9.61
N GLY A 100 1.74 -16.60 10.09
CA GLY A 100 1.64 -16.05 11.45
C GLY A 100 0.53 -15.01 11.66
N TYR A 101 -0.23 -14.66 10.62
CA TYR A 101 -1.24 -13.60 10.70
C TYR A 101 -2.66 -14.15 10.79
N VAL A 102 -3.45 -13.62 11.72
CA VAL A 102 -4.85 -13.98 11.89
C VAL A 102 -5.74 -12.91 11.28
N LEU A 103 -6.58 -13.29 10.33
CA LEU A 103 -7.45 -12.36 9.62
C LEU A 103 -8.53 -11.81 10.56
N GLN A 104 -8.58 -10.49 10.71
CA GLN A 104 -9.65 -9.80 11.43
C GLN A 104 -10.88 -9.62 10.53
N PHE A 105 -10.68 -9.10 9.31
CA PHE A 105 -11.71 -9.00 8.28
C PHE A 105 -11.09 -8.81 6.89
N ALA A 106 -11.88 -9.11 5.86
CA ALA A 106 -11.58 -8.74 4.48
C ALA A 106 -12.83 -8.13 3.83
N ASP A 107 -12.66 -7.05 3.07
CA ASP A 107 -13.76 -6.33 2.43
C ASP A 107 -13.33 -5.61 1.14
N ASP A 108 -14.30 -5.14 0.35
CA ASP A 108 -14.07 -4.14 -0.71
C ASP A 108 -14.52 -2.77 -0.18
N PHE A 109 -13.56 -1.88 0.03
CA PHE A 109 -13.76 -0.65 0.80
C PHE A 109 -14.82 0.24 0.15
N SER A 110 -15.75 0.69 0.99
CA SER A 110 -16.74 1.71 0.68
C SER A 110 -16.70 2.80 1.74
N TYR A 111 -16.99 4.02 1.33
CA TYR A 111 -17.04 5.18 2.20
C TYR A 111 -18.31 5.96 1.92
N THR A 112 -19.01 6.33 2.98
CA THR A 112 -20.15 7.25 2.95
C THR A 112 -19.70 8.55 3.59
N ASP A 113 -19.74 9.63 2.83
CA ASP A 113 -19.34 10.94 3.31
C ASP A 113 -20.34 11.45 4.36
N PRO A 114 -19.89 11.81 5.58
CA PRO A 114 -20.78 12.25 6.65
C PRO A 114 -21.30 13.68 6.48
N VAL A 115 -20.77 14.45 5.53
CA VAL A 115 -21.18 15.83 5.24
C VAL A 115 -22.31 15.86 4.22
N ASP A 116 -22.16 15.13 3.11
CA ASP A 116 -23.12 15.16 2.00
C ASP A 116 -23.85 13.83 1.74
N GLY A 117 -23.48 12.75 2.43
CA GLY A 117 -24.08 11.43 2.27
C GLY A 117 -23.67 10.70 0.99
N SER A 118 -22.75 11.25 0.19
CA SER A 118 -22.28 10.60 -1.03
C SER A 118 -21.58 9.28 -0.71
N VAL A 119 -21.80 8.27 -1.55
CA VAL A 119 -21.24 6.93 -1.35
C VAL A 119 -20.28 6.61 -2.48
N VAL A 120 -19.04 6.27 -2.11
CA VAL A 120 -18.05 5.69 -3.01
C VAL A 120 -17.83 4.23 -2.66
N THR A 121 -17.85 3.37 -3.67
CA THR A 121 -17.62 1.92 -3.52
C THR A 121 -16.43 1.49 -4.36
N LYS A 122 -15.99 0.23 -4.20
CA LYS A 122 -14.87 -0.36 -4.95
C LYS A 122 -13.55 0.42 -4.78
N GLN A 123 -13.33 1.01 -3.60
CA GLN A 123 -12.17 1.87 -3.32
C GLN A 123 -10.92 1.10 -2.87
N GLY A 124 -10.99 -0.24 -2.85
CA GLY A 124 -9.85 -1.12 -2.67
C GLY A 124 -10.22 -2.34 -1.84
N VAL A 125 -9.74 -3.50 -2.25
CA VAL A 125 -9.94 -4.75 -1.51
C VAL A 125 -8.92 -4.81 -0.38
N ARG A 126 -9.37 -4.97 0.87
CA ARG A 126 -8.52 -4.95 2.06
C ARG A 126 -8.54 -6.31 2.74
N PHE A 127 -7.39 -6.75 3.21
CA PHE A 127 -7.21 -7.85 4.15
C PHE A 127 -6.56 -7.26 5.39
N VAL A 128 -7.28 -7.25 6.50
CA VAL A 128 -6.84 -6.63 7.76
C VAL A 128 -6.68 -7.72 8.80
N PHE A 129 -5.52 -7.74 9.45
CA PHE A 129 -5.12 -8.75 10.42
C PHE A 129 -5.25 -8.21 11.86
N SER A 130 -5.38 -9.13 12.82
CA SER A 130 -5.66 -8.79 14.21
C SER A 130 -4.54 -8.04 14.93
N ASP A 131 -3.32 -8.10 14.40
CA ASP A 131 -2.14 -7.39 14.90
C ASP A 131 -2.03 -5.95 14.37
N GLY A 132 -2.97 -5.51 13.53
CA GLY A 132 -2.95 -4.20 12.87
C GLY A 132 -2.29 -4.19 11.50
N SER A 133 -1.67 -5.30 11.07
CA SER A 133 -1.12 -5.45 9.73
C SER A 133 -2.24 -5.49 8.67
N ARG A 134 -1.94 -5.06 7.45
CA ARG A 134 -2.91 -5.07 6.34
C ARG A 134 -2.28 -5.12 4.96
N ILE A 135 -3.01 -5.72 4.03
CA ILE A 135 -2.73 -5.68 2.60
C ILE A 135 -3.93 -5.08 1.88
N ILE A 136 -3.71 -4.10 1.02
CA ILE A 136 -4.76 -3.42 0.27
C ILE A 136 -4.43 -3.45 -1.22
N PHE A 137 -5.37 -3.91 -2.03
CA PHE A 137 -5.29 -3.91 -3.48
C PHE A 137 -6.20 -2.84 -4.05
N ARG A 138 -5.67 -1.97 -4.90
CA ARG A 138 -6.44 -0.89 -5.53
C ARG A 138 -6.14 -0.83 -7.02
N LEU A 139 -7.20 -0.81 -7.81
CA LEU A 139 -7.11 -0.49 -9.23
C LEU A 139 -7.19 1.03 -9.39
N SER A 140 -6.27 1.58 -10.17
CA SER A 140 -6.20 3.01 -10.47
C SER A 140 -5.92 3.24 -11.94
N GLY A 141 -6.41 4.36 -12.46
CA GLY A 141 -6.29 4.73 -13.87
C GLY A 141 -6.95 3.68 -14.76
N THR A 142 -8.27 3.71 -14.94
CA THR A 142 -8.96 2.80 -15.90
C THR A 142 -9.30 3.53 -17.21
N GLY A 143 -8.52 4.56 -17.53
CA GLY A 143 -8.71 5.40 -18.72
C GLY A 143 -8.01 4.83 -19.95
N SER A 144 -7.91 5.63 -21.01
CA SER A 144 -7.24 5.24 -22.26
C SER A 144 -5.74 4.91 -22.12
N ALA A 145 -5.13 5.27 -20.99
CA ALA A 145 -3.70 5.14 -20.72
C ALA A 145 -3.27 3.79 -20.10
N GLY A 146 -4.16 2.80 -20.02
CA GLY A 146 -3.88 1.51 -19.37
C GLY A 146 -4.31 1.49 -17.90
N ALA A 147 -4.04 0.38 -17.21
CA ALA A 147 -4.48 0.12 -15.84
C ALA A 147 -3.30 -0.03 -14.87
N THR A 148 -3.39 0.55 -13.67
CA THR A 148 -2.37 0.37 -12.63
C THR A 148 -2.97 -0.34 -11.42
N VAL A 149 -2.44 -1.51 -11.11
CA VAL A 149 -2.73 -2.21 -9.85
C VAL A 149 -1.74 -1.74 -8.80
N ARG A 150 -2.24 -1.20 -7.70
CA ARG A 150 -1.45 -0.78 -6.55
C ARG A 150 -1.67 -1.73 -5.39
N ILE A 151 -0.59 -2.24 -4.82
CA ILE A 151 -0.61 -3.04 -3.60
C ILE A 151 0.01 -2.20 -2.49
N TYR A 152 -0.74 -1.98 -1.43
CA TYR A 152 -0.26 -1.38 -0.19
C TYR A 152 -0.07 -2.48 0.83
N ILE A 153 1.10 -2.54 1.44
CA ILE A 153 1.41 -3.53 2.46
C ILE A 153 1.87 -2.77 3.68
N GLU A 154 1.25 -3.08 4.82
CA GLU A 154 1.57 -2.48 6.09
C GLU A 154 1.67 -3.55 7.17
N ARG A 155 2.72 -3.48 7.97
CA ARG A 155 2.93 -4.34 9.14
C ARG A 155 3.19 -3.48 10.36
N PHE A 156 2.38 -3.67 11.39
CA PHE A 156 2.57 -2.99 12.67
C PHE A 156 3.62 -3.73 13.52
N GLU A 157 4.52 -2.98 14.13
CA GLU A 157 5.55 -3.49 15.04
C GLU A 157 5.56 -2.65 16.33
N PRO A 158 5.04 -3.19 17.44
CA PRO A 158 5.07 -2.48 18.73
C PRO A 158 6.44 -2.60 19.42
N ASP A 159 7.28 -3.57 19.06
CA ASP A 159 8.56 -3.81 19.74
C ASP A 159 9.65 -2.86 19.24
N VAL A 160 10.06 -1.93 20.11
CA VAL A 160 11.07 -0.90 19.84
C VAL A 160 12.40 -1.50 19.36
N SER A 161 12.78 -2.69 19.85
CA SER A 161 14.02 -3.35 19.44
C SER A 161 14.04 -3.77 17.97
N LYS A 162 12.86 -3.82 17.33
CA LYS A 162 12.68 -4.18 15.92
C LYS A 162 12.44 -2.97 15.04
N HIS A 163 12.37 -1.76 15.60
CA HIS A 163 12.05 -0.55 14.84
C HIS A 163 13.17 -0.14 13.90
N GLU A 164 14.39 -0.66 14.01
CA GLU A 164 15.48 -0.34 13.06
C GLU A 164 15.56 -1.30 11.87
N LEU A 165 14.71 -2.33 11.82
CA LEU A 165 14.69 -3.25 10.69
C LEU A 165 14.44 -2.50 9.38
N GLU A 166 15.04 -2.98 8.30
CA GLU A 166 14.67 -2.48 6.98
C GLU A 166 13.23 -2.87 6.65
N ALA A 167 12.47 -1.94 6.07
CA ALA A 167 11.07 -2.18 5.72
C ALA A 167 10.91 -3.41 4.81
N ARG A 168 11.82 -3.63 3.86
CA ARG A 168 11.79 -4.81 2.99
C ARG A 168 11.86 -6.11 3.80
N VAL A 169 12.74 -6.18 4.79
CA VAL A 169 12.93 -7.35 5.66
C VAL A 169 11.73 -7.54 6.57
N ALA A 170 11.27 -6.46 7.20
CA ALA A 170 10.12 -6.50 8.09
C ALA A 170 8.82 -6.94 7.39
N LEU A 171 8.65 -6.59 6.11
CA LEU A 171 7.46 -6.94 5.33
C LEU A 171 7.50 -8.34 4.72
N LYS A 172 8.67 -8.99 4.60
CA LYS A 172 8.78 -10.34 3.98
C LYS A 172 7.79 -11.37 4.52
N PRO A 173 7.54 -11.49 5.85
CA PRO A 173 6.61 -12.49 6.34
C PRO A 173 5.16 -12.28 5.87
N LEU A 174 4.79 -11.05 5.52
CA LEU A 174 3.45 -10.69 5.08
C LEU A 174 3.25 -10.90 3.57
N ILE A 175 4.32 -10.77 2.77
CA ILE A 175 4.25 -10.90 1.30
C ILE A 175 4.94 -12.13 0.72
N GLY A 176 5.76 -12.89 1.46
CA GLY A 176 6.60 -13.95 0.88
C GLY A 176 7.65 -13.43 -0.12
N GLU A 177 8.52 -14.32 -0.60
CA GLU A 177 9.42 -14.03 -1.73
C GLU A 177 9.24 -15.08 -2.84
N PRO A 178 9.07 -14.66 -4.12
CA PRO A 178 8.77 -13.29 -4.59
C PRO A 178 7.32 -12.86 -4.24
N PRO A 179 6.99 -11.55 -4.24
CA PRO A 179 5.65 -11.09 -3.89
C PRO A 179 4.59 -11.79 -4.77
N PRO A 180 3.51 -12.32 -4.18
CA PRO A 180 2.66 -13.36 -4.75
C PRO A 180 2.06 -13.01 -6.10
N LEU A 181 1.89 -11.72 -6.40
CA LEU A 181 1.33 -11.29 -7.67
C LEU A 181 2.22 -11.58 -8.88
N VAL A 182 3.55 -11.62 -8.74
CA VAL A 182 4.43 -12.00 -9.86
C VAL A 182 4.25 -13.49 -10.21
N CYS A 183 4.10 -14.36 -9.21
CA CYS A 183 3.81 -15.77 -9.45
C CYS A 183 2.34 -16.02 -9.85
N TRP A 184 1.39 -15.22 -9.38
CA TRP A 184 -0.03 -15.39 -9.69
C TRP A 184 -0.43 -14.92 -11.09
N LEU A 185 0.10 -13.78 -11.57
CA LEU A 185 -0.14 -13.32 -12.94
C LEU A 185 0.48 -14.27 -13.97
N LEU A 186 1.66 -14.84 -13.68
CA LEU A 186 2.29 -15.84 -14.56
C LEU A 186 1.56 -17.20 -14.55
N MET A 187 0.92 -17.59 -13.44
CA MET A 187 0.15 -18.85 -13.37
C MET A 187 -1.26 -18.77 -13.98
N LEU A 188 -1.79 -17.57 -14.23
CA LEU A 188 -3.08 -17.40 -14.92
C LEU A 188 -2.98 -17.59 -16.44
N ASP A 189 -1.81 -17.35 -17.03
CA ASP A 189 -1.58 -17.66 -18.45
C ASP A 189 -1.59 -19.18 -18.71
N ASP A 190 -1.16 -20.00 -17.75
CA ASP A 190 -1.22 -21.47 -17.84
C ASP A 190 -2.62 -22.06 -17.59
N LEU A 191 -3.51 -21.35 -16.88
CA LEU A 191 -4.86 -21.85 -16.55
C LEU A 191 -5.91 -21.57 -17.64
N THR A 192 -5.55 -20.83 -18.70
CA THR A 192 -6.43 -20.62 -19.88
C THR A 192 -5.98 -21.40 -21.12
N ALA A 193 -4.92 -22.20 -20.99
CA ALA A 193 -4.38 -23.07 -22.05
C ALA A 193 -4.89 -24.53 -21.99
N ALA A 194 -5.95 -24.81 -21.23
CA ALA A 194 -6.59 -26.13 -21.13
C ALA A 194 -8.10 -26.08 -21.43
#